data_AF-A0A359HJN4-F1
#
_entry.id   AF-A0A359HJN4-F1
#
_cell.length_a   1.000
_cell.length_b   1.000
_cell.length_c   1.000
_cell.angle_alpha   90.00
_cell.angle_beta   90.00
_cell.angle_gamma   90.00
#
_symmetry.space_group_name_H-M   'P 1'
#
loop_
_entity.id
_entity.type
_entity.pdbx_description
1 polymer ?
#
loop_
_entity_poly.entity_id
_entity_poly.type
_entity_poly.pdbx_seq_one_letter_code
_entity_poly.pdbx_strand_id
1 'polypeptide(L)'
;MHVTQVTQPLGHSTSGSHERYKSAERLKWEEKFDCITLMRNWMLANGIASETEISQWEEKDRQYVEAERKAAWEAFTGPILSERAELLTILDELAQNLPQSPEINRTRQKLAAIHQPVRRDLAITIHAVLMATRKIPSPARQKLLDWKQVQETAQVDRYNSQLHSDTPKAALTVPEVKPVYSENSPTVMAFEVLNTCFDVALGRDPRVVAFGEDVGNLGDVNQAFRGLQDKYGLLRVADTGIREATILGQGIGMALRGLRPLAEIQYLDYLLYALQLLSDDLATLRWRTKSGQKAPVILRTRGHRLEGI
;
A
#
# COMPACT_ATOMS: atom_id res chain seq x y z
N MET A 1 33.74 12.40 -5.10
CA MET A 1 33.08 13.66 -5.46
C MET A 1 32.04 13.99 -4.39
N HIS A 2 32.04 15.20 -3.85
CA HIS A 2 30.96 15.67 -2.98
C HIS A 2 30.00 16.50 -3.84
N VAL A 3 28.74 16.07 -3.97
CA VAL A 3 27.72 16.85 -4.69
C VAL A 3 27.22 17.94 -3.74
N THR A 4 27.60 19.19 -4.01
CA THR A 4 27.24 20.34 -3.16
C THR A 4 26.05 21.13 -3.70
N GLN A 5 25.59 20.83 -4.92
CA GLN A 5 24.51 21.54 -5.59
C GLN A 5 23.66 20.55 -6.40
N VAL A 6 22.33 20.72 -6.32
CA VAL A 6 21.33 20.00 -7.13
C VAL A 6 20.24 20.99 -7.56
N THR A 7 19.66 20.82 -8.74
CA THR A 7 18.52 21.63 -9.20
C THR A 7 17.19 20.98 -8.80
N GLN A 8 16.13 21.77 -8.63
CA GLN A 8 14.76 21.28 -8.47
C GLN A 8 13.86 22.17 -9.36
N PRO A 9 13.76 21.83 -10.66
CA PRO A 9 13.12 22.68 -11.67
C PRO A 9 11.62 22.91 -11.44
N LEU A 10 10.98 22.08 -10.61
CA LEU A 10 9.57 22.20 -10.23
C LEU A 10 9.44 22.49 -8.74
N GLY A 11 8.26 22.91 -8.31
CA GLY A 11 7.93 23.01 -6.89
C GLY A 11 7.97 21.66 -6.18
N HIS A 12 7.73 21.67 -4.85
CA HIS A 12 7.55 20.45 -4.06
C HIS A 12 6.44 19.54 -4.65
N SER A 13 5.42 20.16 -5.25
CA SER A 13 4.37 19.52 -6.04
C SER A 13 4.08 20.36 -7.27
N THR A 14 3.39 19.77 -8.25
CA THR A 14 2.88 20.48 -9.45
C THR A 14 1.85 21.57 -9.14
N SER A 15 1.33 21.61 -7.90
CA SER A 15 0.41 22.64 -7.40
C SER A 15 1.10 23.77 -6.62
N GLY A 16 2.40 23.64 -6.33
CA GLY A 16 3.17 24.62 -5.57
C GLY A 16 4.13 25.43 -6.45
N SER A 17 4.30 26.72 -6.15
CA SER A 17 5.36 27.54 -6.76
C SER A 17 6.58 27.62 -5.83
N HIS A 18 7.75 27.27 -6.35
CA HIS A 18 9.04 27.42 -5.69
C HIS A 18 9.55 28.88 -5.63
N GLU A 19 8.94 29.80 -6.38
CA GLU A 19 9.28 31.22 -6.38
C GLU A 19 9.00 31.87 -5.02
N ARG A 20 8.16 31.21 -4.20
CA ARG A 20 7.84 31.66 -2.85
C ARG A 20 8.98 31.47 -1.85
N TYR A 21 9.96 30.62 -2.14
CA TYR A 21 11.04 30.29 -1.20
C TYR A 21 12.43 30.18 -1.84
N LYS A 22 12.56 30.28 -3.16
CA LYS A 22 13.85 30.41 -3.86
C LYS A 22 14.06 31.86 -4.32
N SER A 23 15.30 32.35 -4.22
CA SER A 23 15.64 33.65 -4.79
C SER A 23 15.58 33.62 -6.32
N ALA A 24 15.32 34.78 -6.94
CA ALA A 24 15.36 34.91 -8.39
C ALA A 24 16.72 34.51 -8.98
N GLU A 25 17.81 34.78 -8.26
CA GLU A 25 19.17 34.35 -8.62
C GLU A 25 19.28 32.82 -8.64
N ARG A 26 18.69 32.16 -7.63
CA ARG A 26 18.69 30.69 -7.55
C ARG A 26 17.88 30.07 -8.70
N LEU A 27 16.72 30.63 -9.02
CA LEU A 27 15.89 30.14 -10.13
C LEU A 27 16.61 30.24 -11.47
N LYS A 28 17.21 31.41 -11.77
CA LYS A 28 18.04 31.60 -12.97
C LYS A 28 19.24 30.66 -13.01
N TRP A 29 19.86 30.41 -11.86
CA TRP A 29 20.94 29.42 -11.77
C TRP A 29 20.42 28.02 -12.08
N GLU A 30 19.29 27.60 -11.53
CA GLU A 30 18.73 26.27 -11.79
C GLU A 30 18.32 26.07 -13.26
N GLU A 31 17.78 27.10 -13.92
CA GLU A 31 17.51 27.08 -15.37
C GLU A 31 18.80 26.86 -16.18
N LYS A 32 19.87 27.60 -15.83
CA LYS A 32 21.17 27.47 -16.51
C LYS A 32 21.81 26.10 -16.29
N PHE A 33 21.59 25.50 -15.13
CA PHE A 33 22.17 24.21 -14.74
C PHE A 33 21.18 23.05 -14.85
N ASP A 34 20.11 23.22 -15.63
CA ASP A 34 19.18 22.15 -15.95
C ASP A 34 19.92 20.99 -16.62
N CYS A 35 19.73 19.78 -16.08
CA CYS A 35 20.52 18.62 -16.50
C CYS A 35 20.19 18.16 -17.92
N ILE A 36 18.97 18.38 -18.40
CA ILE A 36 18.55 18.05 -19.77
C ILE A 36 19.26 19.00 -20.74
N THR A 37 19.25 20.29 -20.43
CA THR A 37 19.93 21.34 -21.22
C THR A 37 21.45 21.12 -21.27
N LEU A 38 22.07 20.86 -20.12
CA LEU A 38 23.51 20.59 -20.04
C LEU A 38 23.90 19.31 -20.79
N MET A 39 23.10 18.25 -20.69
CA MET A 39 23.33 17.01 -21.44
C MET A 39 23.23 17.25 -22.94
N ARG A 40 22.21 17.97 -23.42
CA ARG A 40 22.07 18.36 -24.84
C ARG A 40 23.32 19.07 -25.33
N ASN A 41 23.74 20.12 -24.63
CA ASN A 41 24.91 20.92 -25.00
C ASN A 41 26.19 20.07 -25.04
N TRP A 42 26.35 19.16 -24.08
CA TRP A 42 27.49 18.25 -24.05
C TRP A 42 27.48 17.27 -25.22
N MET A 43 26.32 16.70 -25.57
CA MET A 43 26.19 15.80 -26.72
C MET A 43 26.55 16.49 -28.04
N LEU A 44 26.07 17.73 -28.23
CA LEU A 44 26.39 18.55 -29.41
C LEU A 44 27.89 18.87 -29.47
N ALA A 45 28.46 19.35 -28.34
CA ALA A 45 29.87 19.76 -28.28
C ALA A 45 30.85 18.60 -28.52
N ASN A 46 30.45 17.36 -28.19
CA ASN A 46 31.27 16.16 -28.37
C ASN A 46 30.91 15.38 -29.65
N GLY A 47 30.00 15.90 -30.48
CA GLY A 47 29.60 15.23 -31.73
C GLY A 47 28.92 13.88 -31.52
N ILE A 48 28.25 13.69 -30.38
CA ILE A 48 27.52 12.44 -30.05
C ILE A 48 26.21 12.36 -30.82
N ALA A 49 25.56 13.51 -31.03
CA ALA A 49 24.35 13.64 -31.81
C ALA A 49 24.28 15.05 -32.40
N SER A 50 23.61 15.20 -33.53
CA SER A 50 23.27 16.50 -34.13
C SER A 50 22.01 17.10 -33.50
N GLU A 51 21.84 18.41 -33.68
CA GLU A 51 20.64 19.12 -33.24
C GLU A 51 19.36 18.50 -33.83
N THR A 52 19.42 18.08 -35.09
CA THR A 52 18.31 17.42 -35.77
C THR A 52 17.96 16.07 -35.16
N GLU A 53 18.96 15.25 -34.82
CA GLU A 53 18.72 13.95 -34.17
C GLU A 53 18.10 14.13 -32.79
N ILE A 54 18.63 15.05 -31.97
CA ILE A 54 18.09 15.30 -30.62
C ILE A 54 16.64 15.78 -30.71
N SER A 55 16.34 16.77 -31.55
CA SER A 55 14.97 17.25 -31.73
C SER A 55 14.01 16.17 -32.24
N GLN A 56 14.47 15.24 -33.09
CA GLN A 56 13.67 14.10 -33.52
C GLN A 56 13.38 13.14 -32.37
N TRP A 57 14.34 12.88 -31.48
CA TRP A 57 14.12 12.04 -30.30
C TRP A 57 13.14 12.69 -29.33
N GLU A 58 13.30 13.98 -29.02
CA GLU A 58 12.38 14.71 -28.14
C GLU A 58 10.95 14.73 -28.68
N GLU A 59 10.79 14.95 -29.98
CA GLU A 59 9.48 14.93 -30.63
C GLU A 59 8.86 13.53 -30.59
N LYS A 60 9.67 12.48 -30.81
CA LYS A 60 9.23 11.09 -30.71
C LYS A 60 8.79 10.75 -29.28
N ASP A 61 9.57 11.14 -28.28
CA ASP A 61 9.26 10.91 -26.87
C ASP A 61 7.99 11.68 -26.46
N ARG A 62 7.83 12.93 -26.93
CA ARG A 62 6.62 13.72 -26.72
C ARG A 62 5.39 13.02 -27.28
N GLN A 63 5.47 12.54 -28.53
CA GLN A 63 4.37 11.80 -29.16
C GLN A 63 4.04 10.51 -28.40
N TYR A 64 5.06 9.77 -27.96
CA TYR A 64 4.89 8.56 -27.17
C TYR A 64 4.19 8.84 -25.83
N VAL A 65 4.69 9.80 -25.04
CA VAL A 65 4.10 10.15 -23.74
C VAL A 65 2.67 10.66 -23.88
N GLU A 66 2.38 11.46 -24.92
CA GLU A 66 1.03 11.94 -25.20
C GLU A 66 0.07 10.81 -25.59
N ALA A 67 0.53 9.84 -26.37
CA ALA A 67 -0.24 8.65 -26.70
C ALA A 67 -0.54 7.80 -25.46
N GLU A 68 0.45 7.52 -24.63
CA GLU A 68 0.29 6.76 -23.38
C GLU A 68 -0.62 7.49 -22.38
N ARG A 69 -0.51 8.83 -22.27
CA ARG A 69 -1.41 9.65 -21.44
C ARG A 69 -2.86 9.47 -21.89
N LYS A 70 -3.13 9.54 -23.20
CA LYS A 70 -4.48 9.37 -23.75
C LYS A 70 -4.99 7.95 -23.50
N ALA A 71 -4.17 6.93 -23.76
CA ALA A 71 -4.53 5.53 -23.55
C ALA A 71 -4.85 5.24 -22.07
N ALA A 72 -4.02 5.71 -21.14
CA ALA A 72 -4.25 5.57 -19.70
C ALA A 72 -5.53 6.28 -19.25
N TRP A 73 -5.79 7.49 -19.77
CA TRP A 73 -7.02 8.23 -19.46
C TRP A 73 -8.27 7.51 -19.97
N GLU A 74 -8.22 6.95 -21.18
CA GLU A 74 -9.30 6.17 -21.76
C GLU A 74 -9.55 4.86 -20.99
N ALA A 75 -8.49 4.14 -20.62
CA ALA A 75 -8.58 2.93 -19.79
C ALA A 75 -9.19 3.21 -18.41
N PHE A 76 -8.90 4.37 -17.82
CA PHE A 76 -9.47 4.79 -16.53
C PHE A 76 -10.94 5.25 -16.66
N THR A 77 -11.23 6.12 -17.61
CA THR A 77 -12.54 6.78 -17.73
C THR A 77 -13.58 5.98 -18.50
N GLY A 78 -13.17 5.21 -19.51
CA GLY A 78 -14.05 4.42 -20.38
C GLY A 78 -15.03 3.53 -19.62
N PRO A 79 -14.57 2.70 -18.67
CA PRO A 79 -15.45 1.88 -17.84
C PRO A 79 -16.48 2.70 -17.04
N ILE A 80 -16.08 3.85 -16.50
CA ILE A 80 -16.99 4.73 -15.72
C ILE A 80 -18.04 5.37 -16.63
N LEU A 81 -17.66 5.74 -17.86
CA LEU A 81 -18.59 6.29 -18.85
C LEU A 81 -19.61 5.24 -19.31
N SER A 82 -19.19 3.98 -19.48
CA SER A 82 -20.08 2.86 -19.77
C SER A 82 -21.07 2.62 -18.62
N GLU A 83 -20.56 2.52 -17.38
CA GLU A 83 -21.38 2.36 -16.18
C GLU A 83 -22.38 3.52 -16.02
N ARG A 84 -21.97 4.76 -16.33
CA ARG A 84 -22.87 5.92 -16.33
C ARG A 84 -23.97 5.79 -17.39
N ALA A 85 -23.64 5.36 -18.60
CA ALA A 85 -24.61 5.19 -19.67
C ALA A 85 -25.67 4.15 -19.31
N GLU A 86 -25.25 2.99 -18.79
CA GLU A 86 -26.14 1.95 -18.27
C GLU A 86 -27.07 2.49 -17.17
N LEU A 87 -26.52 3.22 -16.20
CA LEU A 87 -27.30 3.81 -15.12
C LEU A 87 -28.32 4.82 -15.67
N LEU A 88 -27.94 5.69 -16.61
CA LEU A 88 -28.86 6.64 -17.22
C LEU A 88 -30.02 5.93 -17.93
N THR A 89 -29.77 4.82 -18.63
CA THR A 89 -30.83 3.99 -19.23
C THR A 89 -31.78 3.43 -18.18
N ILE A 90 -31.26 2.89 -17.07
CA ILE A 90 -32.10 2.41 -15.96
C ILE A 90 -32.94 3.56 -15.36
N LEU A 91 -32.36 4.75 -15.22
CA LEU A 91 -33.05 5.92 -14.71
C LEU A 91 -34.13 6.45 -15.68
N ASP A 92 -33.88 6.39 -16.99
CA ASP A 92 -34.87 6.75 -18.01
C ASP A 92 -36.08 5.81 -17.96
N GLU A 93 -35.86 4.48 -17.88
CA GLU A 93 -36.93 3.50 -17.70
C GLU A 93 -37.72 3.73 -16.41
N LEU A 94 -37.03 4.07 -15.31
CA LEU A 94 -37.66 4.36 -14.03
C LEU A 94 -38.49 5.64 -14.08
N ALA A 95 -37.98 6.70 -14.72
CA ALA A 95 -38.69 7.97 -14.88
C ALA A 95 -39.94 7.85 -15.75
N GLN A 96 -39.91 7.01 -16.79
CA GLN A 96 -41.08 6.73 -17.63
C GLN A 96 -42.19 6.01 -16.87
N ASN A 97 -41.84 5.06 -16.00
CA ASN A 97 -42.80 4.30 -15.20
C ASN A 97 -43.29 5.06 -13.96
N LEU A 98 -42.52 6.05 -13.49
CA LEU A 98 -42.82 6.88 -12.30
C LEU A 98 -42.74 8.39 -12.62
N PRO A 99 -43.57 8.90 -13.54
CA PRO A 99 -43.48 10.28 -14.01
C PRO A 99 -43.75 11.33 -12.94
N GLN A 100 -44.34 10.93 -11.80
CA GLN A 100 -44.65 11.83 -10.67
C GLN A 100 -43.50 12.06 -9.68
N SER A 101 -42.26 11.62 -9.96
CA SER A 101 -41.10 11.96 -9.12
C SER A 101 -40.14 12.91 -9.83
N PRO A 102 -40.27 14.24 -9.62
CA PRO A 102 -39.34 15.26 -10.10
C PRO A 102 -37.88 14.99 -9.70
N GLU A 103 -37.68 14.33 -8.56
CA GLU A 103 -36.37 14.00 -8.01
C GLU A 103 -35.58 13.05 -8.91
N ILE A 104 -36.24 12.09 -9.57
CA ILE A 104 -35.60 11.14 -10.49
C ILE A 104 -35.01 11.93 -11.68
N ASN A 105 -35.84 12.75 -12.33
CA ASN A 105 -35.44 13.55 -13.48
C ASN A 105 -34.33 14.54 -13.12
N ARG A 106 -34.43 15.21 -11.96
CA ARG A 106 -33.41 16.14 -11.48
C ARG A 106 -32.06 15.44 -11.24
N THR A 107 -32.07 14.29 -10.57
CA THR A 107 -30.83 13.57 -10.25
C THR A 107 -30.18 12.99 -11.51
N ARG A 108 -31.00 12.46 -12.43
CA ARG A 108 -30.56 11.99 -13.74
C ARG A 108 -29.89 13.09 -14.57
N GLN A 109 -30.53 14.26 -14.69
CA GLN A 109 -29.98 15.42 -15.41
C GLN A 109 -28.64 15.89 -14.81
N LYS A 110 -28.56 15.92 -13.47
CA LYS A 110 -27.29 16.23 -12.77
C LYS A 110 -26.19 15.26 -13.17
N LEU A 111 -26.44 13.95 -13.11
CA LEU A 111 -25.45 12.94 -13.47
C LEU A 111 -25.02 13.06 -14.95
N ALA A 112 -25.98 13.27 -15.86
CA ALA A 112 -25.71 13.43 -17.28
C ALA A 112 -24.85 14.66 -17.59
N ALA A 113 -24.99 15.74 -16.82
CA ALA A 113 -24.24 16.98 -16.99
C ALA A 113 -22.78 16.90 -16.49
N ILE A 114 -22.39 15.85 -15.76
CA ILE A 114 -21.01 15.71 -15.27
C ILE A 114 -20.09 15.31 -16.42
N HIS A 115 -19.17 16.20 -16.80
CA HIS A 115 -18.22 15.97 -17.88
C HIS A 115 -17.24 14.82 -17.59
N GLN A 116 -16.71 14.77 -16.36
CA GLN A 116 -15.77 13.74 -15.90
C GLN A 116 -16.33 13.03 -14.66
N PRO A 117 -17.26 12.09 -14.83
CA PRO A 117 -17.87 11.40 -13.70
C PRO A 117 -16.85 10.49 -13.02
N VAL A 118 -16.97 10.37 -11.70
CA VAL A 118 -16.36 9.30 -10.91
C VAL A 118 -17.43 8.37 -10.37
N ARG A 119 -17.05 7.14 -9.98
CA ARG A 119 -18.01 6.16 -9.44
C ARG A 119 -18.77 6.63 -8.20
N ARG A 120 -18.22 7.60 -7.47
CA ARG A 120 -18.92 8.28 -6.36
C ARG A 120 -20.17 9.01 -6.85
N ASP A 121 -20.14 9.66 -8.02
CA ASP A 121 -21.28 10.38 -8.57
C ASP A 121 -22.43 9.44 -8.91
N LEU A 122 -22.09 8.25 -9.44
CA LEU A 122 -23.03 7.17 -9.71
C LEU A 122 -23.65 6.68 -8.39
N ALA A 123 -22.83 6.37 -7.38
CA ALA A 123 -23.30 5.90 -6.09
C ALA A 123 -24.25 6.88 -5.37
N ILE A 124 -23.92 8.19 -5.40
CA ILE A 124 -24.78 9.25 -4.85
C ILE A 124 -26.11 9.29 -5.61
N THR A 125 -26.07 9.17 -6.94
CA THR A 125 -27.26 9.17 -7.80
C THR A 125 -28.17 7.98 -7.51
N ILE A 126 -27.61 6.77 -7.45
CA ILE A 126 -28.34 5.54 -7.09
C ILE A 126 -29.02 5.71 -5.73
N HIS A 127 -28.28 6.17 -4.72
CA HIS A 127 -28.81 6.35 -3.36
C HIS A 127 -29.98 7.34 -3.34
N ALA A 128 -29.82 8.50 -3.98
CA ALA A 128 -30.88 9.51 -4.06
C ALA A 128 -32.16 8.98 -4.72
N VAL A 129 -32.02 8.25 -5.84
CA VAL A 129 -33.16 7.69 -6.57
C VAL A 129 -33.84 6.57 -5.79
N LEU A 130 -33.07 5.68 -5.15
CA LEU A 130 -33.63 4.63 -4.28
C LEU A 130 -34.37 5.21 -3.07
N MET A 131 -33.89 6.34 -2.53
CA MET A 131 -34.57 7.06 -1.45
C MET A 131 -35.86 7.74 -1.90
N ALA A 132 -35.87 8.34 -3.10
CA ALA A 132 -37.06 8.95 -3.69
C ALA A 132 -38.13 7.90 -4.01
N THR A 133 -37.72 6.72 -4.47
CA THR A 133 -38.64 5.63 -4.87
C THR A 133 -38.90 4.61 -3.76
N ARG A 134 -38.45 4.84 -2.53
CA ARG A 134 -38.49 3.83 -1.43
C ARG A 134 -39.87 3.28 -1.11
N LYS A 135 -40.93 4.05 -1.34
CA LYS A 135 -42.33 3.66 -1.07
C LYS A 135 -43.05 3.11 -2.30
N ILE A 136 -42.38 3.03 -3.45
CA ILE A 136 -42.99 2.68 -4.73
C ILE A 136 -42.25 1.47 -5.31
N PRO A 137 -42.62 0.24 -4.92
CA PRO A 137 -42.03 -0.94 -5.52
C PRO A 137 -42.42 -1.01 -7.00
N SER A 138 -41.43 -1.23 -7.87
CA SER A 138 -41.64 -1.41 -9.30
C SER A 138 -40.55 -2.30 -9.89
N PRO A 139 -40.80 -3.00 -11.02
CA PRO A 139 -39.77 -3.77 -11.72
C PRO A 139 -38.55 -2.91 -12.08
N ALA A 140 -38.77 -1.66 -12.50
CA ALA A 140 -37.69 -0.72 -12.82
C ALA A 140 -36.84 -0.36 -11.57
N ARG A 141 -37.48 -0.22 -10.41
CA ARG A 141 -36.75 -0.02 -9.14
C ARG A 141 -35.93 -1.26 -8.77
N GLN A 142 -36.46 -2.46 -9.00
CA GLN A 142 -35.73 -3.70 -8.75
C GLN A 142 -34.48 -3.79 -9.64
N LYS A 143 -34.58 -3.43 -10.92
CA LYS A 143 -33.44 -3.35 -11.84
C LYS A 143 -32.33 -2.43 -11.32
N LEU A 144 -32.67 -1.28 -10.73
CA LEU A 144 -31.69 -0.38 -10.11
C LEU A 144 -31.04 -0.99 -8.85
N LEU A 145 -31.80 -1.72 -8.03
CA LEU A 145 -31.26 -2.45 -6.87
C LEU A 145 -30.29 -3.56 -7.30
N ASP A 146 -30.66 -4.34 -8.30
CA ASP A 146 -29.84 -5.43 -8.82
C ASP A 146 -28.53 -4.88 -9.41
N TRP A 147 -28.64 -3.81 -10.21
CA TRP A 147 -27.45 -3.13 -10.75
C TRP A 147 -26.58 -2.53 -9.64
N LYS A 148 -27.17 -1.93 -8.60
CA LYS A 148 -26.43 -1.48 -7.40
C LYS A 148 -25.65 -2.63 -6.75
N GLN A 149 -26.27 -3.79 -6.59
CA GLN A 149 -25.63 -4.95 -5.96
C GLN A 149 -24.43 -5.46 -6.78
N VAL A 150 -24.56 -5.49 -8.11
CA VAL A 150 -23.46 -5.81 -9.02
C VAL A 150 -22.33 -4.81 -8.86
N GLN A 151 -22.64 -3.51 -8.85
CA GLN A 151 -21.64 -2.47 -8.65
C GLN A 151 -20.97 -2.60 -7.28
N GLU A 152 -21.70 -2.75 -6.19
CA GLU A 152 -21.11 -2.90 -4.85
C GLU A 152 -20.14 -4.08 -4.75
N THR A 153 -20.49 -5.20 -5.37
CA THR A 153 -19.60 -6.37 -5.44
C THR A 153 -18.29 -6.03 -6.17
N ALA A 154 -18.39 -5.35 -7.32
CA ALA A 154 -17.21 -4.89 -8.06
C ALA A 154 -16.40 -3.82 -7.28
N GLN A 155 -17.07 -2.96 -6.51
CA GLN A 155 -16.43 -1.89 -5.72
C GLN A 155 -15.66 -2.46 -4.52
N VAL A 156 -16.13 -3.55 -3.90
CA VAL A 156 -15.37 -4.28 -2.88
C VAL A 156 -14.03 -4.73 -3.46
N ASP A 157 -14.04 -5.32 -4.66
CA ASP A 157 -12.79 -5.70 -5.31
C ASP A 157 -11.90 -4.47 -5.61
N ARG A 158 -12.47 -3.40 -6.17
CA ARG A 158 -11.72 -2.19 -6.57
C ARG A 158 -11.08 -1.44 -5.40
N TYR A 159 -11.78 -1.32 -4.27
CA TYR A 159 -11.39 -0.39 -3.19
C TYR A 159 -11.11 -1.05 -1.83
N ASN A 160 -11.61 -2.26 -1.57
CA ASN A 160 -11.59 -2.84 -0.23
C ASN A 160 -11.16 -4.31 -0.17
N SER A 161 -10.48 -4.79 -1.21
CA SER A 161 -9.97 -6.17 -1.24
C SER A 161 -8.50 -6.25 -0.85
N GLN A 162 -8.01 -7.46 -0.59
CA GLN A 162 -6.59 -7.75 -0.38
C GLN A 162 -5.96 -7.15 0.90
N LEU A 163 -6.75 -6.65 1.86
CA LEU A 163 -6.23 -6.23 3.17
C LEU A 163 -5.67 -7.41 3.96
N HIS A 164 -6.46 -8.48 4.12
CA HIS A 164 -6.03 -9.72 4.72
C HIS A 164 -5.66 -10.75 3.65
N SER A 165 -4.73 -11.64 4.00
CA SER A 165 -4.32 -12.72 3.10
C SER A 165 -5.43 -13.78 3.04
N ASP A 166 -5.87 -14.10 1.83
CA ASP A 166 -6.86 -15.16 1.50
C ASP A 166 -6.18 -16.47 1.06
N THR A 167 -4.86 -16.48 0.97
CA THR A 167 -4.07 -17.67 0.59
C THR A 167 -4.23 -18.81 1.61
N PRO A 168 -4.08 -20.08 1.21
CA PRO A 168 -4.10 -21.22 2.14
C PRO A 168 -3.08 -21.15 3.28
N LYS A 169 -2.03 -20.33 3.14
CA LYS A 169 -0.98 -20.10 4.14
C LYS A 169 -1.22 -18.84 5.01
N ALA A 170 -2.41 -18.26 4.98
CA ALA A 170 -2.73 -17.11 5.80
C ALA A 170 -2.73 -17.52 7.28
N ALA A 171 -2.20 -16.67 8.17
CA ALA A 171 -2.08 -16.99 9.59
C ALA A 171 -3.43 -17.37 10.23
N LEU A 172 -4.52 -16.74 9.78
CA LEU A 172 -5.89 -16.99 10.28
C LEU A 172 -6.52 -18.27 9.73
N THR A 173 -5.92 -18.91 8.72
CA THR A 173 -6.46 -20.13 8.08
C THR A 173 -5.66 -21.39 8.41
N VAL A 174 -4.51 -21.26 9.08
CA VAL A 174 -3.69 -22.41 9.48
C VAL A 174 -4.42 -23.16 10.61
N PRO A 175 -4.73 -24.46 10.46
CA PRO A 175 -5.36 -25.23 11.52
C PRO A 175 -4.48 -25.28 12.76
N GLU A 176 -5.09 -25.06 13.93
CA GLU A 176 -4.40 -25.19 15.21
C GLU A 176 -4.09 -26.66 15.50
N VAL A 177 -2.85 -26.94 15.94
CA VAL A 177 -2.47 -28.23 16.48
C VAL A 177 -2.34 -28.08 17.99
N LYS A 178 -3.26 -28.68 18.75
CA LYS A 178 -3.24 -28.62 20.21
C LYS A 178 -2.04 -29.41 20.77
N PRO A 179 -1.41 -28.92 21.84
CA PRO A 179 -0.37 -29.69 22.52
C PRO A 179 -0.98 -30.97 23.11
N VAL A 180 -0.24 -32.08 23.02
CA VAL A 180 -0.61 -33.36 23.61
C VAL A 180 0.34 -33.62 24.76
N TYR A 181 -0.21 -33.81 25.97
CA TYR A 181 0.54 -34.10 27.18
C TYR A 181 0.30 -35.54 27.62
N SER A 182 1.29 -36.14 28.25
CA SER A 182 1.24 -37.45 28.90
C SER A 182 1.79 -37.35 30.32
N GLU A 183 1.58 -38.39 31.13
CA GLU A 183 2.15 -38.47 32.49
C GLU A 183 3.68 -38.39 32.52
N ASN A 184 4.34 -38.71 31.40
CA ASN A 184 5.79 -38.64 31.24
C ASN A 184 6.29 -37.30 30.69
N SER A 185 5.41 -36.32 30.48
CA SER A 185 5.81 -35.01 29.95
C SER A 185 6.61 -34.22 31.01
N PRO A 186 7.81 -33.72 30.69
CA PRO A 186 8.61 -32.99 31.66
C PRO A 186 8.00 -31.61 31.95
N THR A 187 8.13 -31.17 33.20
CA THR A 187 7.89 -29.77 33.56
C THR A 187 9.09 -28.94 33.14
N VAL A 188 8.85 -27.96 32.27
CA VAL A 188 9.86 -27.03 31.76
C VAL A 188 9.42 -25.59 31.93
N MET A 189 10.37 -24.67 31.92
CA MET A 189 10.07 -23.23 31.92
C MET A 189 9.48 -22.83 30.57
N ALA A 190 8.54 -21.89 30.56
CA ALA A 190 7.87 -21.46 29.33
C ALA A 190 8.85 -20.95 28.24
N PHE A 191 9.97 -20.34 28.64
CA PHE A 191 10.98 -19.89 27.68
C PHE A 191 11.66 -21.05 26.94
N GLU A 192 11.81 -22.22 27.56
CA GLU A 192 12.40 -23.40 26.93
C GLU A 192 11.53 -23.93 25.79
N VAL A 193 10.20 -23.82 25.95
CA VAL A 193 9.23 -24.16 24.90
C VAL A 193 9.37 -23.20 23.71
N LEU A 194 9.49 -21.89 23.97
CA LEU A 194 9.68 -20.89 22.92
C LEU A 194 11.05 -21.04 22.23
N ASN A 195 12.10 -21.27 23.01
CA ASN A 195 13.45 -21.48 22.48
C ASN A 195 13.52 -22.70 21.56
N THR A 196 12.93 -23.82 21.97
CA THR A 196 12.82 -25.02 21.12
C THR A 196 12.06 -24.71 19.84
N CYS A 197 10.97 -23.94 19.90
CA CYS A 197 10.20 -23.53 18.72
C CYS A 197 11.05 -22.69 17.74
N PHE A 198 11.80 -21.71 18.24
CA PHE A 198 12.67 -20.87 17.40
C PHE A 198 13.86 -21.64 16.85
N ASP A 199 14.45 -22.54 17.62
CA ASP A 199 15.51 -23.43 17.17
C ASP A 199 15.04 -24.28 15.98
N VAL A 200 13.88 -24.94 16.10
CA VAL A 200 13.27 -25.71 15.01
C VAL A 200 12.96 -24.82 13.81
N ALA A 201 12.42 -23.61 14.02
CA ALA A 201 12.09 -22.69 12.94
C ALA A 201 13.33 -22.23 12.15
N LEU A 202 14.41 -21.85 12.85
CA LEU A 202 15.68 -21.42 12.28
C LEU A 202 16.40 -22.55 11.55
N GLY A 203 16.37 -23.77 12.10
CA GLY A 203 16.93 -24.95 11.45
C GLY A 203 16.15 -25.39 10.21
N ARG A 204 14.82 -25.24 10.22
CA ARG A 204 13.95 -25.65 9.12
C ARG A 204 14.03 -24.74 7.89
N ASP A 205 14.11 -23.42 8.08
CA ASP A 205 14.05 -22.47 6.97
C ASP A 205 15.19 -21.44 7.08
N PRO A 206 16.17 -21.45 6.16
CA PRO A 206 17.32 -20.53 6.21
C PRO A 206 16.92 -19.06 6.03
N ARG A 207 15.70 -18.79 5.56
CA ARG A 207 15.16 -17.43 5.41
C ARG A 207 14.67 -16.84 6.73
N VAL A 208 14.46 -17.66 7.76
CA VAL A 208 14.05 -17.19 9.08
C VAL A 208 15.23 -16.51 9.73
N VAL A 209 15.04 -15.25 10.10
CA VAL A 209 16.03 -14.43 10.79
C VAL A 209 15.36 -13.76 11.97
N ALA A 210 16.01 -13.74 13.13
CA ALA A 210 15.53 -13.10 14.33
C ALA A 210 16.44 -11.93 14.68
N PHE A 211 15.85 -10.80 15.05
CA PHE A 211 16.61 -9.63 15.45
C PHE A 211 15.77 -8.68 16.30
N GLY A 212 16.48 -7.89 17.10
CA GLY A 212 15.88 -6.93 18.01
C GLY A 212 16.86 -6.60 19.13
N GLU A 213 16.38 -5.89 20.14
CA GLU A 213 17.18 -5.53 21.30
C GLU A 213 17.46 -6.76 22.14
N ASP A 214 18.74 -7.03 22.40
CA ASP A 214 19.25 -8.17 23.16
C ASP A 214 18.87 -9.57 22.59
N VAL A 215 18.29 -9.66 21.39
CA VAL A 215 17.88 -10.93 20.76
C VAL A 215 19.07 -11.84 20.43
N GLY A 216 20.23 -11.25 20.16
CA GLY A 216 21.44 -11.95 19.77
C GLY A 216 22.10 -12.70 20.92
N ASN A 217 23.08 -12.06 21.58
CA ASN A 217 23.93 -12.74 22.55
C ASN A 217 23.19 -13.12 23.85
N LEU A 218 22.33 -12.23 24.37
CA LEU A 218 21.53 -12.52 25.58
C LEU A 218 20.44 -13.56 25.27
N GLY A 219 19.88 -13.50 24.07
CA GLY A 219 18.78 -14.34 23.64
C GLY A 219 17.41 -13.79 24.02
N ASP A 220 17.26 -12.46 23.97
CA ASP A 220 16.15 -11.65 24.48
C ASP A 220 16.03 -11.64 26.02
N VAL A 221 15.30 -10.67 26.59
CA VAL A 221 15.16 -10.53 28.06
C VAL A 221 14.50 -11.75 28.71
N ASN A 222 13.65 -12.49 27.99
CA ASN A 222 13.02 -13.72 28.47
C ASN A 222 13.79 -14.98 28.06
N GLN A 223 14.97 -14.83 27.44
CA GLN A 223 15.85 -15.91 27.01
C GLN A 223 15.25 -16.85 25.96
N ALA A 224 14.24 -16.43 25.20
CA ALA A 224 13.66 -17.31 24.17
C ALA A 224 14.61 -17.55 22.99
N PHE A 225 15.60 -16.69 22.73
CA PHE A 225 16.65 -16.90 21.72
C PHE A 225 18.00 -17.35 22.30
N ARG A 226 18.07 -17.69 23.59
CA ARG A 226 19.33 -18.04 24.27
C ARG A 226 20.10 -19.14 23.53
N GLY A 227 21.38 -18.88 23.26
CA GLY A 227 22.29 -19.80 22.58
C GLY A 227 22.05 -19.99 21.07
N LEU A 228 21.00 -19.36 20.50
CA LEU A 228 20.67 -19.54 19.08
C LEU A 228 21.58 -18.71 18.16
N GLN A 229 22.13 -17.60 18.64
CA GLN A 229 23.15 -16.85 17.89
C GLN A 229 24.43 -17.66 17.71
N ASP A 230 24.93 -18.31 18.76
CA ASP A 230 26.12 -19.17 18.65
C ASP A 230 25.89 -20.34 17.67
N LYS A 231 24.67 -20.89 17.66
CA LYS A 231 24.29 -22.01 16.80
C LYS A 231 24.11 -21.61 15.32
N TYR A 232 23.48 -20.47 15.04
CA TYR A 232 23.06 -20.08 13.68
C TYR A 232 23.85 -18.91 13.09
N GLY A 233 24.64 -18.22 13.90
CA GLY A 233 25.49 -17.08 13.52
C GLY A 233 24.80 -15.71 13.57
N LEU A 234 25.64 -14.67 13.56
CA LEU A 234 25.27 -13.25 13.69
C LEU A 234 24.27 -12.74 12.64
N LEU A 235 24.18 -13.38 11.48
CA LEU A 235 23.25 -12.98 10.43
C LEU A 235 21.86 -13.65 10.55
N ARG A 236 21.72 -14.63 11.44
CA ARG A 236 20.47 -15.38 11.65
C ARG A 236 19.77 -14.98 12.94
N VAL A 237 20.54 -14.65 13.99
CA VAL A 237 20.03 -14.15 15.27
C VAL A 237 20.92 -12.98 15.68
N ALA A 238 20.39 -11.75 15.68
CA ALA A 238 21.19 -10.54 15.75
C ALA A 238 20.66 -9.52 16.76
N ASP A 239 21.58 -8.80 17.40
CA ASP A 239 21.26 -7.61 18.18
C ASP A 239 21.10 -6.39 17.26
N THR A 240 20.19 -5.50 17.63
CA THR A 240 20.02 -4.18 17.00
C THR A 240 20.18 -3.06 18.01
N GLY A 241 20.37 -1.83 17.52
CA GLY A 241 20.25 -0.65 18.37
C GLY A 241 18.81 -0.42 18.86
N ILE A 242 18.68 0.37 19.92
CA ILE A 242 17.42 0.77 20.58
C ILE A 242 16.66 1.78 19.69
N ARG A 243 16.05 1.28 18.59
CA ARG A 243 15.29 2.07 17.61
C ARG A 243 14.20 1.22 16.96
N GLU A 244 13.01 1.20 17.55
CA GLU A 244 11.89 0.34 17.16
C GLU A 244 11.42 0.59 15.73
N ALA A 245 11.40 1.85 15.29
CA ALA A 245 11.10 2.19 13.90
C ALA A 245 12.11 1.57 12.92
N THR A 246 13.40 1.54 13.29
CA THR A 246 14.44 0.92 12.46
C THR A 246 14.30 -0.60 12.44
N ILE A 247 14.05 -1.21 13.60
CA ILE A 247 13.81 -2.66 13.74
C ILE A 247 12.66 -3.08 12.83
N LEU A 248 11.53 -2.39 12.91
CA LEU A 248 10.38 -2.73 12.09
C LEU A 248 10.62 -2.47 10.59
N GLY A 249 11.24 -1.34 10.24
CA GLY A 249 11.60 -1.02 8.86
C GLY A 249 12.53 -2.07 8.23
N GLN A 250 13.52 -2.54 9.01
CA GLN A 250 14.37 -3.66 8.61
C GLN A 250 13.55 -4.93 8.40
N GLY A 251 12.62 -5.25 9.30
CA GLY A 251 11.71 -6.38 9.13
C GLY A 251 10.91 -6.31 7.84
N ILE A 252 10.29 -5.17 7.54
CA ILE A 252 9.54 -4.95 6.30
C ILE A 252 10.47 -5.15 5.08
N GLY A 253 11.64 -4.50 5.08
CA GLY A 253 12.60 -4.60 3.98
C GLY A 253 13.12 -6.02 3.74
N MET A 254 13.47 -6.74 4.80
CA MET A 254 13.89 -8.15 4.75
C MET A 254 12.78 -9.04 4.19
N ALA A 255 11.54 -8.85 4.65
CA ALA A 255 10.39 -9.61 4.18
C ALA A 255 10.12 -9.38 2.68
N LEU A 256 10.23 -8.14 2.21
CA LEU A 256 10.12 -7.78 0.79
C LEU A 256 11.23 -8.39 -0.07
N ARG A 257 12.42 -8.63 0.51
CA ARG A 257 13.53 -9.34 -0.14
C ARG A 257 13.43 -10.87 -0.04
N GLY A 258 12.35 -11.39 0.55
CA GLY A 258 12.04 -12.82 0.59
C GLY A 258 12.44 -13.55 1.89
N LEU A 259 12.98 -12.84 2.88
CA LEU A 259 13.25 -13.39 4.21
C LEU A 259 11.97 -13.57 5.04
N ARG A 260 12.10 -14.24 6.18
CA ARG A 260 11.04 -14.52 7.17
C ARG A 260 11.44 -13.91 8.52
N PRO A 261 11.37 -12.59 8.65
CA PRO A 261 11.89 -11.90 9.83
C PRO A 261 10.99 -12.09 11.05
N LEU A 262 11.64 -12.39 12.17
CA LEU A 262 11.14 -12.33 13.54
C LEU A 262 11.73 -11.06 14.18
N ALA A 263 11.02 -9.95 14.08
CA ALA A 263 11.44 -8.69 14.66
C ALA A 263 10.97 -8.61 16.12
N GLU A 264 11.85 -8.32 17.07
CA GLU A 264 11.50 -8.11 18.47
C GLU A 264 11.60 -6.65 18.87
N ILE A 265 10.54 -6.13 19.49
CA ILE A 265 10.55 -4.87 20.24
C ILE A 265 10.47 -5.23 21.72
N GLN A 266 11.40 -4.71 22.52
CA GLN A 266 11.68 -5.23 23.87
C GLN A 266 10.45 -5.25 24.80
N TYR A 267 9.60 -4.23 24.78
CA TYR A 267 8.37 -4.16 25.58
C TYR A 267 7.20 -3.57 24.79
N LEU A 268 5.98 -3.94 25.16
CA LEU A 268 4.74 -3.52 24.49
C LEU A 268 4.64 -1.99 24.39
N ASP A 269 5.08 -1.29 25.43
CA ASP A 269 5.08 0.16 25.59
C ASP A 269 5.89 0.87 24.50
N TYR A 270 6.88 0.17 23.95
CA TYR A 270 7.76 0.71 22.90
C TYR A 270 7.18 0.53 21.49
N LEU A 271 6.08 -0.22 21.32
CA LEU A 271 5.38 -0.30 20.02
C LEU A 271 4.95 1.07 19.51
N LEU A 272 4.70 2.03 20.41
CA LEU A 272 4.34 3.40 20.05
C LEU A 272 5.38 4.04 19.11
N TYR A 273 6.67 3.74 19.30
CA TYR A 273 7.77 4.29 18.49
C TYR A 273 7.86 3.67 17.08
N ALA A 274 7.20 2.54 16.85
CA ALA A 274 7.11 1.88 15.54
C ALA A 274 5.72 1.98 14.91
N LEU A 275 4.76 2.63 15.58
CA LEU A 275 3.34 2.58 15.21
C LEU A 275 3.08 3.03 13.77
N GLN A 276 3.72 4.09 13.31
CA GLN A 276 3.52 4.61 11.95
C GLN A 276 3.85 3.54 10.88
N LEU A 277 4.98 2.84 11.04
CA LEU A 277 5.38 1.76 10.14
C LEU A 277 4.50 0.51 10.31
N LEU A 278 3.97 0.25 11.50
CA LEU A 278 3.02 -0.85 11.72
C LEU A 278 1.71 -0.60 11.00
N SER A 279 1.11 0.56 11.25
CA SER A 279 -0.24 0.90 10.83
C SER A 279 -0.30 1.29 9.37
N ASP A 280 0.59 2.18 8.92
CA ASP A 280 0.56 2.66 7.55
C ASP A 280 1.31 1.67 6.64
N ASP A 281 2.52 1.25 7.01
CA ASP A 281 3.35 0.42 6.12
C ASP A 281 3.03 -1.07 6.10
N LEU A 282 3.26 -1.76 7.21
CA LEU A 282 3.18 -3.21 7.26
C LEU A 282 1.74 -3.71 7.08
N ALA A 283 0.77 -3.13 7.80
CA ALA A 283 -0.61 -3.61 7.84
C ALA A 283 -1.35 -3.42 6.51
N THR A 284 -1.05 -2.35 5.76
CA THR A 284 -1.80 -2.00 4.55
C THR A 284 -1.08 -2.37 3.25
N LEU A 285 0.17 -2.82 3.30
CA LEU A 285 0.99 -3.11 2.10
C LEU A 285 0.27 -3.97 1.06
N ARG A 286 -0.39 -5.05 1.49
CA ARG A 286 -1.13 -5.94 0.57
C ARG A 286 -2.31 -5.23 -0.08
N TRP A 287 -3.06 -4.43 0.69
CA TRP A 287 -4.17 -3.63 0.17
C TRP A 287 -3.67 -2.55 -0.81
N ARG A 288 -2.66 -1.75 -0.42
CA ARG A 288 -2.10 -0.65 -1.25
C ARG A 288 -1.54 -1.14 -2.58
N THR A 289 -1.04 -2.36 -2.63
CA THR A 289 -0.45 -2.96 -3.84
C THR A 289 -1.37 -3.94 -4.55
N LYS A 290 -2.63 -4.08 -4.13
CA LYS A 290 -3.59 -5.06 -4.67
C LYS A 290 -2.97 -6.47 -4.73
N SER A 291 -2.39 -6.90 -3.62
CA SER A 291 -1.64 -8.16 -3.46
C SER A 291 -0.37 -8.31 -4.30
N GLY A 292 0.12 -7.26 -4.96
CA GLY A 292 1.40 -7.25 -5.66
C GLY A 292 2.61 -7.40 -4.73
N GLN A 293 2.50 -6.95 -3.47
CA GLN A 293 3.53 -7.10 -2.46
C GLN A 293 2.97 -7.63 -1.13
N LYS A 294 3.83 -8.29 -0.35
CA LYS A 294 3.54 -8.76 1.01
C LYS A 294 4.79 -8.75 1.87
N ALA A 295 4.64 -8.42 3.14
CA ALA A 295 5.70 -8.44 4.13
C ALA A 295 5.27 -9.34 5.31
N PRO A 296 5.53 -10.66 5.25
CA PRO A 296 5.18 -11.60 6.31
C PRO A 296 6.13 -11.49 7.52
N VAL A 297 6.17 -10.32 8.14
CA VAL A 297 6.94 -10.04 9.37
C VAL A 297 6.18 -10.63 10.56
N ILE A 298 6.90 -11.31 11.44
CA ILE A 298 6.39 -11.61 12.78
C ILE A 298 7.00 -10.57 13.71
N LEU A 299 6.16 -9.67 14.24
CA LEU A 299 6.56 -8.78 15.30
C LEU A 299 6.29 -9.44 16.65
N ARG A 300 7.32 -9.55 17.47
CA ARG A 300 7.21 -10.01 18.85
C ARG A 300 7.43 -8.86 19.80
N THR A 301 6.68 -8.88 20.88
CA THR A 301 6.89 -8.02 22.04
C THR A 301 6.42 -8.76 23.28
N ARG A 302 6.69 -8.21 24.45
CA ARG A 302 6.27 -8.76 25.75
C ARG A 302 5.56 -7.70 26.57
N GLY A 303 4.62 -8.15 27.38
CA GLY A 303 4.07 -7.31 28.45
C GLY A 303 5.11 -7.08 29.54
N HIS A 304 4.87 -6.07 30.37
CA HIS A 304 5.64 -5.89 31.59
C HIS A 304 5.35 -7.01 32.59
N ARG A 305 6.40 -7.45 33.27
CA ARG A 305 6.27 -8.14 34.55
C ARG A 305 6.06 -7.05 35.59
N LEU A 306 4.80 -6.81 35.97
CA LEU A 306 4.46 -5.93 37.11
C LEU A 306 4.82 -6.66 38.41
N GLU A 307 6.11 -6.81 38.69
CA GLU A 307 6.57 -7.24 40.00
C GLU A 307 6.76 -6.00 40.88
N GLY A 308 5.88 -5.86 41.89
CA GLY A 308 6.01 -4.82 42.91
C GLY A 308 5.18 -3.55 42.70
N ILE A 309 4.08 -3.61 41.95
CA ILE A 309 2.95 -2.66 42.11
C ILE A 309 1.89 -3.32 42.99
#